data_AF-A0A2U2HMG4-F1
#
_entry.id   AF-A0A2U2HMG4-F1
#
_cell.length_a   1.000
_cell.length_b   1.000
_cell.length_c   1.000
_cell.angle_alpha   90.00
_cell.angle_beta   90.00
_cell.angle_gamma   90.00
#
_symmetry.space_group_name_H-M   'P 1'
#
loop_
_entity.id
_entity.type
_entity.pdbx_description
1 polymer ?
#
loop_
_entity_poly.entity_id
_entity_poly.type
_entity_poly.pdbx_seq_one_letter_code
_entity_poly.pdbx_strand_id
1 'polypeptide(L)'
;MNAMPDTAARAPGTLRGEQAWATAAFTLLFPGFFFYHTALGLGLSGAFLGGFFAIVALVFAPPLCFIYGYKLKFVPNFLHKSDVFFGLFLAYFLAVVAANAGAGANPAIVNNHLLGVLFMVMLFVIFRIADFDAPAIRRALLACLLGMSAVVFTYSVDGVFYLGALGVARDPQSLATYQGFSRSYLVTFMVFIPYTRALRWRALLYLLGAPTLFLNTARSEFVAMLFLIPIIELYYSKYKMGAVVLFILFLAAININIEALLSALPDNRMLELFDLSQSSSANKRHHLNVLGMQTIAANPIWGDYGSYAPGHYAHNVFSAWVDLGIFGFFFLLAVLIIPTIGLVLKGYFQHQTSGDFLLVFGLTCSTLLLLFTSHYFTDMMIGATLGAYSKYRLGRKYVPDSAPDFGPPPLRHPDFRQTVSQPGGPRS
;
A
#
# COMPACT_ATOMS: atom_id res chain seq x y z
N MET A 1 38.29 -31.56 -5.77
CA MET A 1 36.93 -31.08 -6.08
C MET A 1 36.45 -30.32 -4.85
N ASN A 2 36.73 -29.02 -4.81
CA ASN A 2 36.38 -28.18 -3.67
C ASN A 2 34.99 -27.62 -3.89
N ALA A 3 34.05 -28.00 -3.02
CA ALA A 3 32.74 -27.40 -2.96
C ALA A 3 32.91 -25.90 -2.65
N MET A 4 32.64 -25.05 -3.65
CA MET A 4 32.43 -23.63 -3.41
C MET A 4 31.20 -23.49 -2.52
N PRO A 5 31.28 -22.77 -1.39
CA PRO A 5 30.09 -22.43 -0.62
C PRO A 5 29.23 -21.47 -1.45
N ASP A 6 27.99 -21.90 -1.74
CA ASP A 6 26.89 -21.11 -2.28
C ASP A 6 26.44 -20.03 -1.28
N THR A 7 27.32 -19.12 -0.91
CA THR A 7 26.93 -17.85 -0.30
C THR A 7 26.66 -16.86 -1.42
N ALA A 8 25.55 -17.07 -2.13
CA ALA A 8 24.96 -16.04 -2.97
C ALA A 8 24.86 -14.77 -2.12
N ALA A 9 25.59 -13.74 -2.53
CA ALA A 9 25.74 -12.47 -1.84
C ALA A 9 24.37 -11.79 -1.72
N ARG A 10 23.64 -12.10 -0.64
CA ARG A 10 22.52 -11.27 -0.19
C ARG A 10 23.10 -9.88 0.00
N ALA A 11 22.47 -8.88 -0.63
CA ALA A 11 22.72 -7.46 -0.37
C ALA A 11 22.94 -7.25 1.14
N PRO A 12 23.85 -6.34 1.56
CA PRO A 12 24.31 -6.21 2.95
C PRO A 12 23.14 -6.42 3.91
N GLY A 13 23.11 -7.61 4.51
CA GLY A 13 21.92 -8.12 5.16
C GLY A 13 21.50 -7.15 6.26
N THR A 14 20.23 -6.77 6.28
CA THR A 14 19.68 -6.02 7.41
C THR A 14 20.01 -6.79 8.69
N LEU A 15 20.63 -6.13 9.67
CA LEU A 15 20.92 -6.78 10.93
C LEU A 15 19.59 -7.27 11.53
N ARG A 16 19.59 -8.45 12.15
CA ARG A 16 18.35 -9.08 12.69
C ARG A 16 17.54 -8.12 13.57
N GLY A 17 18.21 -7.23 14.31
CA GLY A 17 17.57 -6.20 15.14
C GLY A 17 16.85 -5.12 14.33
N GLU A 18 17.47 -4.61 13.25
CA GLU A 18 16.87 -3.57 12.40
C GLU A 18 15.58 -4.06 11.74
N GLN A 19 15.62 -5.31 11.25
CA GLN A 19 14.46 -5.94 10.66
C GLN A 19 13.32 -6.09 11.67
N ALA A 20 13.64 -6.47 12.92
CA ALA A 20 12.65 -6.62 13.97
C ALA A 20 11.92 -5.30 14.26
N TRP A 21 12.65 -4.18 14.36
CA TRP A 21 12.07 -2.85 14.58
C TRP A 21 11.16 -2.41 13.43
N ALA A 22 11.61 -2.53 12.17
CA ALA A 22 10.81 -2.15 11.01
C ALA A 22 9.55 -3.02 10.86
N THR A 23 9.68 -4.33 11.13
CA THR A 23 8.56 -5.27 11.10
C THR A 23 7.55 -5.01 12.22
N ALA A 24 8.03 -4.73 13.43
CA ALA A 24 7.18 -4.39 14.57
C ALA A 24 6.40 -3.09 14.32
N ALA A 25 7.09 -2.06 13.82
CA ALA A 25 6.46 -0.80 13.44
C ALA A 25 5.39 -1.01 12.36
N PHE A 26 5.69 -1.73 11.28
CA PHE A 26 4.73 -2.05 10.23
C PHE A 26 3.51 -2.80 10.77
N THR A 27 3.76 -3.87 11.54
CA THR A 27 2.71 -4.74 12.07
C THR A 27 1.81 -3.99 13.03
N LEU A 28 2.36 -3.13 13.88
CA LEU A 28 1.56 -2.32 14.80
C LEU A 28 0.78 -1.23 14.06
N LEU A 29 1.39 -0.51 13.13
CA LEU A 29 0.72 0.58 12.40
C LEU A 29 -0.45 0.11 11.52
N PHE A 30 -0.40 -1.10 10.96
CA PHE A 30 -1.43 -1.60 10.05
C PHE A 30 -2.30 -2.72 10.68
N PRO A 31 -1.88 -4.01 10.74
CA PRO A 31 -2.66 -5.03 11.45
C PRO A 31 -3.00 -4.68 12.90
N GLY A 32 -2.04 -4.15 13.66
CA GLY A 32 -2.22 -3.78 15.06
C GLY A 32 -3.27 -2.68 15.23
N PHE A 33 -3.25 -1.66 14.37
CA PHE A 33 -4.30 -0.64 14.30
C PHE A 33 -5.68 -1.28 14.04
N PHE A 34 -5.75 -2.21 13.09
CA PHE A 34 -6.99 -2.91 12.76
C PHE A 34 -7.54 -3.68 13.99
N PHE A 35 -6.71 -4.50 14.63
CA PHE A 35 -7.13 -5.30 15.78
C PHE A 35 -7.42 -4.43 17.01
N TYR A 36 -6.66 -3.36 17.23
CA TYR A 36 -6.91 -2.40 18.31
C TYR A 36 -8.29 -1.75 18.16
N HIS A 37 -8.59 -1.21 16.98
CA HIS A 37 -9.90 -0.58 16.76
C HIS A 37 -11.04 -1.60 16.69
N THR A 38 -10.74 -2.86 16.37
CA THR A 38 -11.71 -3.96 16.55
C THR A 38 -12.03 -4.17 18.03
N ALA A 39 -11.01 -4.31 18.88
CA ALA A 39 -11.19 -4.48 20.32
C ALA A 39 -11.92 -3.28 20.96
N LEU A 40 -11.61 -2.06 20.50
CA LEU A 40 -12.30 -0.84 20.89
C LEU A 40 -13.79 -0.89 20.48
N GLY A 41 -14.08 -1.22 19.22
CA GLY A 41 -15.44 -1.29 18.69
C GLY A 41 -16.31 -2.35 19.38
N LEU A 42 -15.70 -3.45 19.83
CA LEU A 42 -16.35 -4.51 20.61
C LEU A 42 -16.45 -4.20 22.12
N GLY A 43 -15.98 -3.04 22.58
CA GLY A 43 -15.99 -2.66 23.99
C GLY A 43 -15.03 -3.48 24.89
N LEU A 44 -14.12 -4.25 24.28
CA LEU A 44 -13.11 -5.06 24.99
C LEU A 44 -11.98 -4.20 25.57
N SER A 45 -11.72 -3.03 24.97
CA SER A 45 -10.76 -2.03 25.45
C SER A 45 -11.36 -0.62 25.41
N GLY A 46 -10.91 0.29 26.28
CA GLY A 46 -11.21 1.72 26.18
C GLY A 46 -10.29 2.45 25.19
N ALA A 47 -10.60 3.70 24.86
CA ALA A 47 -9.81 4.54 23.95
C ALA A 47 -8.53 5.10 24.57
N PHE A 48 -7.73 4.27 25.27
CA PHE A 48 -6.56 4.73 26.00
C PHE A 48 -5.46 5.37 25.13
N LEU A 49 -5.48 5.15 23.81
CA LEU A 49 -4.52 5.76 22.88
C LEU A 49 -5.09 6.91 22.05
N GLY A 50 -6.41 7.13 21.98
CA GLY A 50 -7.09 8.29 21.32
C GLY A 50 -6.73 8.63 19.85
N GLY A 51 -5.71 7.98 19.30
CA GLY A 51 -4.88 8.36 18.16
C GLY A 51 -3.77 7.32 17.98
N PHE A 52 -4.14 6.04 18.08
CA PHE A 52 -3.25 4.87 18.07
C PHE A 52 -2.14 4.98 17.03
N PHE A 53 -2.51 5.32 15.79
CA PHE A 53 -1.56 5.41 14.68
C PHE A 53 -0.47 6.47 14.93
N ALA A 54 -0.83 7.64 15.48
CA ALA A 54 0.11 8.71 15.79
C ALA A 54 1.05 8.34 16.94
N ILE A 55 0.52 7.74 18.01
CA ILE A 55 1.33 7.32 19.16
C ILE A 55 2.32 6.23 18.75
N VAL A 56 1.86 5.20 18.02
CA VAL A 56 2.75 4.15 17.53
C VAL A 56 3.81 4.73 16.60
N ALA A 57 3.43 5.65 15.69
CA ALA A 57 4.40 6.31 14.82
C ALA A 57 5.47 7.07 15.63
N LEU A 58 5.07 7.84 16.66
CA LEU A 58 5.99 8.59 17.53
C LEU A 58 6.91 7.67 18.35
N VAL A 59 6.40 6.55 18.87
CA VAL A 59 7.21 5.58 19.64
C VAL A 59 8.28 4.94 18.77
N PHE A 60 7.94 4.58 17.53
CA PHE A 60 8.88 3.94 16.61
C PHE A 60 9.76 4.92 15.83
N ALA A 61 9.42 6.21 15.78
CA ALA A 61 10.19 7.21 15.03
C ALA A 61 11.65 7.33 15.52
N PRO A 62 11.96 7.55 16.81
CA PRO A 62 13.33 7.67 17.28
C PRO A 62 14.22 6.45 16.93
N PRO A 63 13.86 5.19 17.25
CA PRO A 63 14.71 4.05 16.94
C PRO A 63 14.87 3.83 15.42
N LEU A 64 13.81 4.00 14.63
CA LEU A 64 13.90 3.82 13.17
C LEU A 64 14.72 4.92 12.49
N CYS A 65 14.55 6.18 12.90
CA CYS A 65 15.37 7.29 12.41
C CYS A 65 16.85 7.12 12.81
N PHE A 66 17.12 6.61 14.02
CA PHE A 66 18.48 6.28 14.44
C PHE A 66 19.10 5.19 13.57
N ILE A 67 18.37 4.09 13.32
CA ILE A 67 18.83 3.00 12.42
C ILE A 67 19.08 3.54 11.01
N TYR A 68 18.16 4.37 10.48
CA TYR A 68 18.31 4.97 9.16
C TYR A 68 19.54 5.89 9.08
N GLY A 69 19.74 6.76 10.08
CA GLY A 69 20.90 7.65 10.17
C GLY A 69 22.22 6.88 10.33
N TYR A 70 22.22 5.79 11.11
CA TYR A 70 23.36 4.90 11.22
C TYR A 70 23.72 4.30 9.85
N LYS A 71 22.75 3.77 9.11
CA LYS A 71 22.99 3.25 7.75
C LYS A 71 23.48 4.32 6.78
N LEU A 72 22.92 5.53 6.87
CA LEU A 72 23.35 6.65 6.05
C LEU A 72 24.84 6.98 6.25
N LYS A 73 25.32 6.88 7.49
CA LYS A 73 26.72 7.15 7.86
C LYS A 73 27.67 6.01 7.48
N PHE A 74 27.27 4.76 7.71
CA PHE A 74 28.19 3.61 7.68
C PHE A 74 28.03 2.69 6.47
N VAL A 75 26.94 2.79 5.71
CA VAL A 75 26.73 1.99 4.48
C VAL A 75 26.99 2.89 3.27
N PRO A 76 28.10 2.69 2.52
CA PRO A 76 28.41 3.49 1.34
C PRO A 76 27.29 3.42 0.32
N ASN A 77 26.97 4.53 -0.36
CA ASN A 77 25.87 4.65 -1.33
C ASN A 77 24.47 4.27 -0.81
N PHE A 78 24.26 4.24 0.52
CA PHE A 78 22.93 4.05 1.07
C PHE A 78 21.99 5.21 0.71
N LEU A 79 22.49 6.43 0.57
CA LEU A 79 21.69 7.56 0.08
C LEU A 79 21.53 7.50 -1.44
N HIS A 80 20.30 7.28 -1.90
CA HIS A 80 19.98 7.34 -3.33
C HIS A 80 19.38 8.70 -3.71
N LYS A 81 19.41 9.06 -5.00
CA LYS A 81 18.86 10.33 -5.51
C LYS A 81 17.39 10.53 -5.12
N SER A 82 16.59 9.45 -5.14
CA SER A 82 15.18 9.47 -4.69
C SER A 82 15.03 9.94 -3.25
N ASP A 83 15.98 9.58 -2.39
CA ASP A 83 15.94 9.88 -0.95
C ASP A 83 16.20 11.36 -0.74
N VAL A 84 17.14 11.91 -1.51
CA VAL A 84 17.44 13.35 -1.53
C VAL A 84 16.23 14.14 -2.03
N PHE A 85 15.63 13.75 -3.16
CA PHE A 85 14.46 14.45 -3.68
C PHE A 85 13.25 14.36 -2.75
N PHE A 86 13.03 13.21 -2.11
CA PHE A 86 11.99 13.07 -1.09
C PHE A 86 12.26 13.96 0.13
N GLY A 87 13.49 13.97 0.63
CA GLY A 87 13.89 14.85 1.74
C GLY A 87 13.74 16.33 1.40
N LEU A 88 14.09 16.74 0.18
CA LEU A 88 13.89 18.11 -0.31
C LEU A 88 12.39 18.46 -0.43
N PHE A 89 11.56 17.53 -0.91
CA PHE A 89 10.10 17.72 -0.94
C PHE A 89 9.53 17.90 0.47
N LEU A 90 9.94 17.06 1.44
CA LEU A 90 9.50 17.18 2.82
C LEU A 90 9.98 18.48 3.47
N ALA A 91 11.22 18.91 3.21
CA ALA A 91 11.74 20.18 3.70
C ALA A 91 10.95 21.36 3.15
N TYR A 92 10.63 21.33 1.85
CA TYR A 92 9.76 22.32 1.23
C TYR A 92 8.35 22.32 1.84
N PHE A 93 7.74 21.15 1.99
CA PHE A 93 6.41 21.02 2.61
C PHE A 93 6.42 21.57 4.04
N LEU A 94 7.40 21.20 4.87
CA LEU A 94 7.54 21.71 6.22
C LEU A 94 7.76 23.23 6.27
N ALA A 95 8.51 23.79 5.31
CA ALA A 95 8.69 25.23 5.21
C ALA A 95 7.36 25.96 4.93
N VAL A 96 6.53 25.42 4.03
CA VAL A 96 5.19 25.94 3.75
C VAL A 96 4.30 25.86 4.99
N VAL A 97 4.29 24.72 5.68
CA VAL A 97 3.53 24.54 6.93
C VAL A 97 3.99 25.52 8.01
N ALA A 98 5.30 25.67 8.22
CA ALA A 98 5.87 26.54 9.23
C ALA A 98 5.58 28.03 8.94
N ALA A 99 5.73 28.46 7.69
CA ALA A 99 5.42 29.83 7.27
C ALA A 99 3.94 30.18 7.52
N ASN A 100 3.03 29.28 7.13
CA ASN A 100 1.59 29.49 7.32
C ASN A 100 1.17 29.37 8.79
N ALA A 101 1.79 28.48 9.57
CA ALA A 101 1.57 28.43 11.01
C ALA A 101 1.99 29.76 11.69
N GLY A 102 3.14 30.32 11.30
CA GLY A 102 3.59 31.64 11.77
C GLY A 102 2.68 32.79 11.32
N ALA A 103 1.99 32.64 10.19
CA ALA A 103 1.00 33.59 9.69
C ALA A 103 -0.41 33.41 10.28
N GLY A 104 -0.60 32.48 11.23
CA GLY A 104 -1.88 32.27 11.92
C GLY A 104 -2.84 31.29 11.26
N ALA A 105 -2.34 30.36 10.42
CA ALA A 105 -3.17 29.32 9.82
C ALA A 105 -3.85 28.43 10.88
N ASN A 106 -4.96 27.78 10.48
CA ASN A 106 -5.76 26.95 11.37
C ASN A 106 -4.90 25.83 12.03
N PRO A 107 -4.81 25.77 13.38
CA PRO A 107 -3.97 24.80 14.07
C PRO A 107 -4.32 23.34 13.77
N ALA A 108 -5.59 23.03 13.51
CA ALA A 108 -6.01 21.66 13.18
C ALA A 108 -5.44 21.21 11.82
N ILE A 109 -5.37 22.11 10.84
CA ILE A 109 -4.80 21.82 9.52
C ILE A 109 -3.29 21.64 9.64
N VAL A 110 -2.62 22.56 10.35
CA VAL A 110 -1.18 22.47 10.65
C VAL A 110 -0.84 21.13 11.33
N ASN A 111 -1.57 20.75 12.38
CA ASN A 111 -1.37 19.48 13.08
C ASN A 111 -1.58 18.26 12.16
N ASN A 112 -2.62 18.28 11.32
CA ASN A 112 -2.87 17.20 10.36
C ASN A 112 -1.73 17.07 9.34
N HIS A 113 -1.16 18.18 8.86
CA HIS A 113 -0.01 18.15 7.95
C HIS A 113 1.27 17.67 8.63
N LEU A 114 1.54 18.08 9.88
CA LEU A 114 2.66 17.58 10.65
C LEU A 114 2.57 16.07 10.89
N LEU A 115 1.37 15.56 11.20
CA LEU A 115 1.11 14.12 11.29
C LEU A 115 1.31 13.43 9.94
N GLY A 116 0.85 14.04 8.84
CA GLY A 116 1.09 13.55 7.48
C GLY A 116 2.58 13.41 7.17
N VAL A 117 3.39 14.42 7.51
CA VAL A 117 4.85 14.36 7.37
C VAL A 117 5.45 13.24 8.22
N LEU A 118 5.05 13.14 9.49
CA LEU A 118 5.49 12.05 10.38
C LEU A 118 5.19 10.68 9.75
N PHE A 119 3.99 10.47 9.23
CA PHE A 119 3.59 9.20 8.62
C PHE A 119 4.35 8.94 7.32
N MET A 120 4.53 9.94 6.45
CA MET A 120 5.33 9.79 5.23
C MET A 120 6.79 9.40 5.56
N VAL A 121 7.42 10.06 6.54
CA VAL A 121 8.78 9.72 6.99
C VAL A 121 8.83 8.31 7.56
N MET A 122 7.90 7.96 8.45
CA MET A 122 7.85 6.64 9.08
C MET A 122 7.71 5.53 8.04
N LEU A 123 6.79 5.69 7.10
CA LEU A 123 6.55 4.68 6.08
C LEU A 123 7.69 4.61 5.07
N PHE A 124 8.33 5.73 4.75
CA PHE A 124 9.56 5.74 3.98
C PHE A 124 10.64 4.89 4.66
N VAL A 125 10.92 5.13 5.94
CA VAL A 125 11.97 4.41 6.68
C VAL A 125 11.63 2.92 6.82
N ILE A 126 10.37 2.58 7.14
CA ILE A 126 9.91 1.18 7.25
C ILE A 126 10.13 0.45 5.93
N PHE A 127 9.62 0.97 4.81
CA PHE A 127 9.73 0.29 3.51
C PHE A 127 11.15 0.30 2.94
N ARG A 128 11.98 1.26 3.38
CA ARG A 128 13.41 1.32 3.03
C ARG A 128 14.22 0.24 3.75
N ILE A 129 13.86 -0.12 4.97
CA ILE A 129 14.62 -1.06 5.81
C ILE A 129 14.03 -2.48 5.75
N ALA A 130 12.70 -2.63 5.77
CA ALA A 130 12.06 -3.92 5.96
C ALA A 130 12.26 -4.88 4.77
N ASP A 131 12.70 -6.11 5.09
CA ASP A 131 12.67 -7.27 4.21
C ASP A 131 11.34 -8.03 4.31
N PHE A 132 10.37 -7.68 3.47
CA PHE A 132 9.05 -8.31 3.46
C PHE A 132 9.03 -9.72 2.84
N ASP A 133 10.10 -10.18 2.18
CA ASP A 133 10.17 -11.57 1.69
C ASP A 133 10.59 -12.56 2.79
N ALA A 134 11.03 -12.07 3.95
CA ALA A 134 11.44 -12.93 5.06
C ALA A 134 10.31 -13.90 5.46
N PRO A 135 10.55 -15.23 5.52
CA PRO A 135 9.49 -16.23 5.72
C PRO A 135 8.70 -16.05 7.02
N ALA A 136 9.33 -15.56 8.09
CA ALA A 136 8.65 -15.27 9.35
C ALA A 136 7.63 -14.14 9.19
N ILE A 137 8.00 -13.08 8.46
CA ILE A 137 7.15 -11.91 8.22
C ILE A 137 5.99 -12.30 7.32
N ARG A 138 6.26 -13.03 6.24
CA ARG A 138 5.21 -13.53 5.35
C ARG A 138 4.16 -14.36 6.08
N ARG A 139 4.58 -15.26 6.97
CA ARG A 139 3.65 -16.04 7.80
C ARG A 139 2.83 -15.15 8.74
N ALA A 140 3.46 -14.16 9.37
CA ALA A 140 2.76 -13.19 10.22
C ALA A 140 1.74 -12.36 9.43
N LEU A 141 2.12 -11.84 8.26
CA LEU A 141 1.23 -11.07 7.39
C LEU A 141 0.05 -11.90 6.89
N LEU A 142 0.27 -13.16 6.51
CA LEU A 142 -0.81 -14.07 6.13
C LEU A 142 -1.77 -14.32 7.30
N ALA A 143 -1.24 -14.58 8.50
CA ALA A 143 -2.06 -14.75 9.70
C ALA A 143 -2.87 -13.48 10.01
N CYS A 144 -2.27 -12.28 9.86
CA CYS A 144 -2.97 -11.02 9.99
C CYS A 144 -4.08 -10.85 8.95
N LEU A 145 -3.83 -11.15 7.66
CA LEU A 145 -4.86 -11.06 6.61
C LEU A 145 -6.03 -12.00 6.87
N LEU A 146 -5.75 -13.24 7.29
CA LEU A 146 -6.78 -14.20 7.67
C LEU A 146 -7.57 -13.72 8.90
N GLY A 147 -6.88 -13.23 9.93
CA GLY A 147 -7.51 -12.70 11.15
C GLY A 147 -8.37 -11.47 10.88
N MET A 148 -7.86 -10.49 10.12
CA MET A 148 -8.63 -9.30 9.73
C MET A 148 -9.86 -9.68 8.89
N SER A 149 -9.71 -10.61 7.94
CA SER A 149 -10.84 -11.10 7.14
C SER A 149 -11.88 -11.82 8.01
N ALA A 150 -11.45 -12.68 8.93
CA ALA A 150 -12.34 -13.36 9.86
C ALA A 150 -13.14 -12.37 10.71
N VAL A 151 -12.49 -11.30 11.20
CA VAL A 151 -13.18 -10.21 11.92
C VAL A 151 -14.22 -9.53 11.02
N VAL A 152 -13.85 -9.15 9.79
CA VAL A 152 -14.79 -8.49 8.86
C VAL A 152 -16.01 -9.38 8.60
N PHE A 153 -15.81 -10.65 8.28
CA PHE A 153 -16.93 -11.57 8.01
C PHE A 153 -17.78 -11.82 9.25
N THR A 154 -17.17 -11.98 10.43
CA THR A 154 -17.89 -12.28 11.69
C THR A 154 -18.76 -11.11 12.13
N TYR A 155 -18.27 -9.88 11.96
CA TYR A 155 -18.95 -8.67 12.42
C TYR A 155 -19.58 -7.86 11.29
N SER A 156 -19.74 -8.45 10.10
CA SER A 156 -20.55 -7.86 9.04
C SER A 156 -22.04 -8.10 9.33
N VAL A 157 -22.82 -7.03 9.33
CA VAL A 157 -24.28 -7.05 9.50
C VAL A 157 -24.88 -6.52 8.20
N ASP A 158 -25.82 -7.25 7.61
CA ASP A 158 -26.45 -6.92 6.32
C ASP A 158 -25.44 -6.64 5.19
N GLY A 159 -24.34 -7.39 5.18
CA GLY A 159 -23.28 -7.23 4.19
C GLY A 159 -22.38 -6.01 4.39
N VAL A 160 -22.44 -5.35 5.55
CA VAL A 160 -21.62 -4.19 5.88
C VAL A 160 -20.87 -4.43 7.20
N PHE A 161 -19.55 -4.27 7.16
CA PHE A 161 -18.71 -4.23 8.35
C PHE A 161 -18.60 -2.78 8.86
N TYR A 162 -19.32 -2.50 9.93
CA TYR A 162 -19.25 -1.21 10.62
C TYR A 162 -19.45 -1.39 12.12
N LEU A 163 -18.33 -1.47 12.86
CA LEU A 163 -18.35 -1.70 14.30
C LEU A 163 -19.05 -0.59 15.10
N GLY A 164 -19.14 0.63 14.55
CA GLY A 164 -19.87 1.72 15.19
C GLY A 164 -21.37 1.45 15.33
N ALA A 165 -21.98 0.68 14.41
CA ALA A 165 -23.39 0.34 14.47
C ALA A 165 -23.74 -0.69 15.55
N LEU A 166 -22.75 -1.42 16.07
CA LEU A 166 -22.99 -2.38 17.15
C LEU A 166 -23.38 -1.68 18.46
N GLY A 167 -23.02 -0.40 18.63
CA GLY A 167 -23.38 0.37 19.83
C GLY A 167 -22.73 -0.10 21.13
N VAL A 168 -21.78 -1.04 21.07
CA VAL A 168 -21.08 -1.62 22.24
C VAL A 168 -19.81 -0.86 22.60
N ALA A 169 -19.32 0.01 21.72
CA ALA A 169 -18.10 0.77 21.94
C ALA A 169 -18.26 1.75 23.13
N ARG A 170 -17.32 1.69 24.09
CA ARG A 170 -17.29 2.60 25.25
C ARG A 170 -17.05 4.06 24.84
N ASP A 171 -16.23 4.26 23.82
CA ASP A 171 -15.82 5.57 23.31
C ASP A 171 -16.06 5.66 21.78
N PRO A 172 -17.32 5.81 21.31
CA PRO A 172 -17.65 5.73 19.88
C PRO A 172 -16.93 6.76 19.01
N GLN A 173 -16.64 7.95 19.57
CA GLN A 173 -15.96 9.04 18.85
C GLN A 173 -14.48 8.74 18.55
N SER A 174 -13.89 7.81 19.27
CA SER A 174 -12.49 7.39 19.11
C SER A 174 -12.32 6.20 18.16
N LEU A 175 -13.43 5.66 17.63
CA LEU A 175 -13.42 4.51 16.75
C LEU A 175 -12.92 4.90 15.36
N ALA A 176 -12.02 4.08 14.80
CA ALA A 176 -11.56 4.26 13.44
C ALA A 176 -12.74 4.14 12.47
N THR A 177 -12.74 5.00 11.45
CA THR A 177 -13.67 4.86 10.34
C THR A 177 -13.31 3.64 9.49
N TYR A 178 -14.25 3.20 8.65
CA TYR A 178 -14.05 2.12 7.66
C TYR A 178 -12.81 2.32 6.76
N GLN A 179 -12.43 3.59 6.52
CA GLN A 179 -11.21 3.94 5.77
C GLN A 179 -9.95 3.47 6.50
N GLY A 180 -9.89 3.63 7.83
CA GLY A 180 -8.77 3.17 8.63
C GLY A 180 -8.59 1.65 8.56
N PHE A 181 -9.68 0.91 8.74
CA PHE A 181 -9.67 -0.56 8.64
C PHE A 181 -9.26 -1.03 7.22
N SER A 182 -9.82 -0.41 6.19
CA SER A 182 -9.56 -0.79 4.80
C SER A 182 -8.15 -0.47 4.37
N ARG A 183 -7.60 0.68 4.79
CA ARG A 183 -6.20 1.02 4.57
C ARG A 183 -5.27 0.01 5.22
N SER A 184 -5.51 -0.36 6.47
CA SER A 184 -4.71 -1.39 7.16
C SER A 184 -4.75 -2.73 6.43
N TYR A 185 -5.93 -3.14 5.96
CA TYR A 185 -6.08 -4.37 5.20
C TYR A 185 -5.36 -4.31 3.85
N LEU A 186 -5.61 -3.25 3.07
CA LEU A 186 -5.03 -3.06 1.74
C LEU A 186 -3.51 -3.01 1.80
N VAL A 187 -2.91 -2.21 2.70
CA VAL A 187 -1.45 -2.10 2.77
C VAL A 187 -0.81 -3.44 3.18
N THR A 188 -1.42 -4.16 4.11
CA THR A 188 -0.97 -5.52 4.48
C THR A 188 -1.05 -6.47 3.29
N PHE A 189 -2.15 -6.40 2.53
CA PHE A 189 -2.36 -7.20 1.31
C PHE A 189 -1.32 -6.87 0.24
N MET A 190 -1.09 -5.58 -0.04
CA MET A 190 -0.13 -5.08 -1.02
C MET A 190 1.32 -5.45 -0.69
N VAL A 191 1.66 -5.57 0.59
CA VAL A 191 2.98 -6.03 1.02
C VAL A 191 3.13 -7.54 0.85
N PHE A 192 2.07 -8.32 1.08
CA PHE A 192 2.13 -9.77 1.05
C PHE A 192 2.04 -10.37 -0.37
N ILE A 193 1.11 -9.86 -1.20
CA ILE A 193 0.80 -10.44 -2.50
C ILE A 193 1.98 -10.50 -3.50
N PRO A 194 2.91 -9.52 -3.55
CA PRO A 194 4.01 -9.53 -4.53
C PRO A 194 4.98 -10.70 -4.37
N TYR A 195 5.01 -11.32 -3.18
CA TYR A 195 5.88 -12.45 -2.88
C TYR A 195 5.18 -13.81 -3.06
N THR A 196 3.92 -13.82 -3.51
CA THR A 196 3.13 -15.03 -3.74
C THR A 196 3.19 -15.48 -5.21
N ARG A 197 4.11 -16.39 -5.51
CA ARG A 197 4.40 -16.80 -6.91
C ARG A 197 3.37 -17.75 -7.53
N ALA A 198 2.69 -18.57 -6.74
CA ALA A 198 1.75 -19.56 -7.28
C ALA A 198 0.37 -18.94 -7.53
N LEU A 199 -0.15 -19.09 -8.75
CA LEU A 199 -1.46 -18.55 -9.17
C LEU A 199 -2.59 -18.97 -8.24
N ARG A 200 -2.64 -20.25 -7.82
CA ARG A 200 -3.66 -20.76 -6.90
C ARG A 200 -3.72 -19.97 -5.58
N TRP A 201 -2.56 -19.64 -5.02
CA TRP A 201 -2.49 -18.92 -3.75
C TRP A 201 -2.84 -17.45 -3.95
N ARG A 202 -2.45 -16.82 -5.06
CA ARG A 202 -2.89 -15.46 -5.40
C ARG A 202 -4.40 -15.39 -5.61
N ALA A 203 -4.97 -16.35 -6.35
CA ALA A 203 -6.41 -16.43 -6.58
C ALA A 203 -7.19 -16.57 -5.25
N LEU A 204 -6.74 -17.43 -4.33
CA LEU A 204 -7.33 -17.54 -2.99
C LEU A 204 -7.22 -16.22 -2.20
N LEU A 205 -6.10 -15.52 -2.30
CA LEU A 205 -5.92 -14.21 -1.65
C LEU A 205 -6.82 -13.13 -2.28
N TYR A 206 -7.08 -13.17 -3.59
CA TYR A 206 -8.04 -12.28 -4.24
C TYR A 206 -9.47 -12.59 -3.79
N LEU A 207 -9.84 -13.87 -3.77
CA LEU A 207 -11.14 -14.34 -3.29
C LEU A 207 -11.36 -14.06 -1.81
N LEU A 208 -10.30 -13.93 -1.02
CA LEU A 208 -10.39 -13.47 0.36
C LEU A 208 -10.46 -11.95 0.44
N GLY A 209 -9.52 -11.25 -0.20
CA GLY A 209 -9.36 -9.80 -0.05
C GLY A 209 -10.46 -8.97 -0.69
N ALA A 210 -10.97 -9.37 -1.86
CA ALA A 210 -12.00 -8.60 -2.55
C ALA A 210 -13.31 -8.58 -1.75
N PRO A 211 -13.87 -9.72 -1.28
CA PRO A 211 -15.02 -9.69 -0.38
C PRO A 211 -14.74 -8.98 0.95
N THR A 212 -13.56 -9.16 1.56
CA THR A 212 -13.21 -8.45 2.81
C THR A 212 -13.26 -6.93 2.64
N LEU A 213 -12.65 -6.38 1.58
CA LEU A 213 -12.68 -4.94 1.31
C LEU A 213 -14.06 -4.46 0.85
N PHE A 214 -14.81 -5.29 0.13
CA PHE A 214 -16.18 -4.99 -0.28
C PHE A 214 -17.11 -4.83 0.94
N LEU A 215 -17.08 -5.78 1.88
CA LEU A 215 -17.86 -5.72 3.12
C LEU A 215 -17.45 -4.54 4.02
N ASN A 216 -16.17 -4.13 3.97
CA ASN A 216 -15.69 -2.94 4.71
C ASN A 216 -16.17 -1.62 4.08
N THR A 217 -16.77 -1.63 2.88
CA THR A 217 -17.38 -0.47 2.19
C THR A 217 -16.43 0.68 1.82
N ALA A 218 -15.11 0.51 1.95
CA ALA A 218 -14.15 1.52 1.53
C ALA A 218 -13.84 1.42 0.03
N ARG A 219 -14.48 2.31 -0.72
CA ARG A 219 -14.46 2.33 -2.19
C ARG A 219 -13.07 2.47 -2.80
N SER A 220 -12.28 3.44 -2.32
CA SER A 220 -10.95 3.76 -2.86
C SER A 220 -9.98 2.58 -2.73
N GLU A 221 -9.95 1.96 -1.56
CA GLU A 221 -9.04 0.86 -1.25
C GLU A 221 -9.43 -0.42 -1.99
N PHE A 222 -10.73 -0.68 -2.13
CA PHE A 222 -11.23 -1.78 -2.96
C PHE A 222 -10.85 -1.59 -4.43
N VAL A 223 -11.06 -0.40 -4.99
CA VAL A 223 -10.66 -0.07 -6.37
C VAL A 223 -9.14 -0.20 -6.55
N ALA A 224 -8.35 0.25 -5.58
CA ALA A 224 -6.90 0.07 -5.62
C ALA A 224 -6.49 -1.41 -5.62
N MET A 225 -7.15 -2.27 -4.82
CA MET A 225 -6.93 -3.71 -4.86
C MET A 225 -7.30 -4.30 -6.23
N LEU A 226 -8.49 -3.97 -6.76
CA LEU A 226 -8.94 -4.45 -8.07
C LEU A 226 -8.01 -4.01 -9.20
N PHE A 227 -7.47 -2.80 -9.11
CA PHE A 227 -6.48 -2.27 -10.05
C PHE A 227 -5.12 -2.99 -9.95
N LEU A 228 -4.75 -3.44 -8.75
CA LEU A 228 -3.50 -4.15 -8.52
C LEU A 228 -3.53 -5.60 -9.09
N ILE A 229 -4.67 -6.27 -9.08
CA ILE A 229 -4.82 -7.64 -9.61
C ILE A 229 -4.29 -7.78 -11.05
N PRO A 230 -4.77 -7.01 -12.05
CA PRO A 230 -4.27 -7.14 -13.42
C PRO A 230 -2.80 -6.76 -13.51
N ILE A 231 -2.31 -5.78 -12.74
CA ILE A 231 -0.89 -5.43 -12.71
C ILE A 231 -0.02 -6.64 -12.34
N ILE A 232 -0.41 -7.36 -11.28
CA ILE A 232 0.29 -8.55 -10.79
C ILE A 232 0.18 -9.71 -11.76
N GLU A 233 -1.02 -10.01 -12.26
CA GLU A 233 -1.21 -11.17 -13.14
C GLU A 233 -0.57 -10.94 -14.52
N LEU A 234 -0.60 -9.73 -15.06
CA LEU A 234 0.14 -9.38 -16.27
C LEU A 234 1.66 -9.44 -16.07
N TYR A 235 2.15 -9.12 -14.88
CA TYR A 235 3.57 -9.23 -14.56
C TYR A 235 4.05 -10.69 -14.54
N TYR A 236 3.24 -11.61 -13.97
CA TYR A 236 3.54 -13.04 -13.94
C TYR A 236 3.14 -13.80 -15.22
N SER A 237 2.35 -13.21 -16.10
CA SER A 237 1.90 -13.86 -17.32
C SER A 237 3.04 -14.03 -18.34
N LYS A 238 3.17 -15.25 -18.87
CA LYS A 238 4.05 -15.54 -20.02
C LYS A 238 3.54 -14.84 -21.29
N TYR A 239 2.23 -14.71 -21.46
CA TYR A 239 1.58 -14.18 -22.65
C TYR A 239 0.86 -12.87 -22.31
N LYS A 240 1.63 -11.79 -22.12
CA LYS A 240 1.12 -10.48 -21.67
C LYS A 240 -0.02 -9.95 -22.54
N MET A 241 0.13 -10.01 -23.87
CA MET A 241 -0.92 -9.56 -24.80
C MET A 241 -2.22 -10.37 -24.68
N GLY A 242 -2.12 -11.70 -24.58
CA GLY A 242 -3.29 -12.56 -24.40
C GLY A 242 -4.03 -12.27 -23.09
N ALA A 243 -3.29 -12.01 -22.01
CA ALA A 243 -3.87 -11.64 -20.73
C ALA A 243 -4.52 -10.24 -20.76
N VAL A 244 -3.95 -9.27 -21.49
CA VAL A 244 -4.58 -7.95 -21.72
C VAL A 244 -5.89 -8.10 -22.50
N VAL A 245 -5.89 -8.87 -23.59
CA VAL A 245 -7.11 -9.12 -24.37
C VAL A 245 -8.18 -9.79 -23.51
N LEU A 246 -7.82 -10.81 -22.73
CA LEU A 246 -8.74 -11.47 -21.82
C LEU A 246 -9.31 -10.51 -20.76
N PHE A 247 -8.48 -9.62 -20.23
CA PHE A 247 -8.91 -8.61 -19.27
C PHE A 247 -9.88 -7.60 -19.90
N ILE A 248 -9.62 -7.14 -21.13
CA ILE A 248 -10.54 -6.26 -21.87
C ILE A 248 -11.87 -6.95 -22.13
N LEU A 249 -11.85 -8.22 -22.56
CA LEU A 249 -13.06 -9.02 -22.77
C LEU A 249 -13.86 -9.19 -21.47
N PHE A 250 -13.18 -9.41 -20.34
CA PHE A 250 -13.80 -9.49 -19.03
C PHE A 250 -14.47 -8.16 -18.62
N LEU A 251 -13.79 -7.02 -18.81
CA LEU A 251 -14.38 -5.70 -18.55
C LEU A 251 -15.59 -5.42 -19.45
N ALA A 252 -15.50 -5.78 -20.74
CA ALA A 252 -16.61 -5.65 -21.67
C ALA A 252 -17.81 -6.50 -21.22
N ALA A 253 -17.57 -7.74 -20.76
CA ALA A 253 -18.62 -8.61 -20.23
C ALA A 253 -19.27 -8.04 -18.97
N ILE A 254 -18.51 -7.48 -18.03
CA ILE A 254 -19.08 -6.77 -16.86
C ILE A 254 -19.95 -5.60 -17.31
N ASN A 255 -19.43 -4.78 -18.23
CA ASN A 255 -20.15 -3.60 -18.72
C ASN A 255 -21.48 -3.96 -19.38
N ILE A 256 -21.52 -5.05 -20.16
CA ILE A 256 -22.75 -5.55 -20.79
C ILE A 256 -23.77 -6.04 -19.74
N ASN A 257 -23.31 -6.58 -18.61
CA ASN A 257 -24.16 -7.15 -17.56
C ASN A 257 -24.36 -6.22 -16.36
N ILE A 258 -24.01 -4.93 -16.47
CA ILE A 258 -24.00 -4.04 -15.31
C ILE A 258 -25.41 -3.82 -14.75
N GLU A 259 -26.42 -3.67 -15.60
CA GLU A 259 -27.82 -3.49 -15.16
C GLU A 259 -28.33 -4.72 -14.40
N ALA A 260 -28.03 -5.93 -14.89
CA ALA A 260 -28.38 -7.16 -14.21
C ALA A 260 -27.68 -7.26 -12.84
N LEU A 261 -26.40 -6.88 -12.76
CA LEU A 261 -25.65 -6.87 -11.50
C LEU A 261 -26.21 -5.85 -10.51
N LEU A 262 -26.56 -4.65 -10.97
CA LEU A 262 -27.19 -3.61 -10.16
C LEU A 262 -28.55 -4.05 -9.64
N SER A 263 -29.36 -4.72 -10.46
CA SER A 263 -30.67 -5.22 -10.06
C SER A 263 -30.61 -6.38 -9.05
N ALA A 264 -29.54 -7.17 -9.06
CA ALA A 264 -29.36 -8.33 -8.19
C ALA A 264 -28.92 -7.95 -6.76
N LEU A 265 -28.39 -6.75 -6.57
CA LEU A 265 -27.85 -6.27 -5.30
C LEU A 265 -28.34 -4.83 -5.04
N PRO A 266 -29.66 -4.62 -4.88
CA PRO A 266 -30.20 -3.29 -4.60
C PRO A 266 -29.60 -2.73 -3.30
N ASP A 267 -29.43 -1.40 -3.25
CA ASP A 267 -28.96 -0.64 -2.07
C ASP A 267 -27.52 -0.87 -1.61
N ASN A 268 -26.66 -1.49 -2.43
CA ASN A 268 -25.25 -1.63 -2.07
C ASN A 268 -24.43 -0.36 -2.39
N ARG A 269 -23.86 0.27 -1.36
CA ARG A 269 -23.00 1.46 -1.47
C ARG A 269 -21.77 1.27 -2.38
N MET A 270 -21.30 0.04 -2.57
CA MET A 270 -20.21 -0.26 -3.51
C MET A 270 -20.68 -0.22 -4.97
N LEU A 271 -21.97 -0.46 -5.22
CA LEU A 271 -22.56 -0.39 -6.56
C LEU A 271 -22.90 1.05 -6.97
N GLU A 272 -23.00 1.98 -6.02
CA GLU A 272 -22.99 3.44 -6.31
C GLU A 272 -21.72 3.89 -7.05
N LEU A 273 -20.64 3.07 -7.07
CA LEU A 273 -19.48 3.37 -7.92
C LEU A 273 -19.81 3.33 -9.42
N PHE A 274 -20.84 2.57 -9.81
CA PHE A 274 -21.28 2.45 -11.19
C PHE A 274 -22.39 3.47 -11.53
N ASP A 275 -23.06 4.04 -10.52
CA ASP A 275 -23.97 5.18 -10.68
C ASP A 275 -23.49 6.40 -9.87
N LEU A 276 -22.48 7.07 -10.41
CA LEU A 276 -21.88 8.25 -9.79
C LEU A 276 -22.83 9.46 -9.74
N SER A 277 -23.90 9.46 -10.54
CA SER A 277 -24.81 10.60 -10.67
C SER A 277 -25.73 10.78 -9.45
N GLN A 278 -26.04 9.67 -8.77
CA GLN A 278 -26.94 9.62 -7.60
C GLN A 278 -26.18 9.55 -6.25
N SER A 279 -24.86 9.31 -6.24
CA SER A 279 -24.10 9.12 -4.98
C SER A 279 -23.87 10.43 -4.22
N SER A 280 -24.46 10.56 -3.03
CA SER A 280 -24.28 11.70 -2.12
C SER A 280 -22.81 12.01 -1.82
N SER A 281 -21.97 10.98 -1.80
CA SER A 281 -20.53 11.13 -1.55
C SER A 281 -19.75 11.52 -2.80
N ALA A 282 -20.18 11.13 -4.00
CA ALA A 282 -19.56 11.60 -5.24
C ALA A 282 -19.83 13.10 -5.44
N ASN A 283 -21.07 13.54 -5.18
CA ASN A 283 -21.46 14.96 -5.23
C ASN A 283 -20.67 15.80 -4.22
N LYS A 284 -20.49 15.32 -2.98
CA LYS A 284 -19.63 16.01 -1.99
C LYS A 284 -18.19 16.13 -2.48
N ARG A 285 -17.59 15.06 -3.04
CA ARG A 285 -16.23 15.10 -3.58
C ARG A 285 -16.11 16.04 -4.77
N HIS A 286 -17.11 16.06 -5.65
CA HIS A 286 -17.15 16.99 -6.77
C HIS A 286 -17.20 18.44 -6.28
N HIS A 287 -18.06 18.74 -5.30
CA HIS A 287 -18.13 20.08 -4.70
C HIS A 287 -16.81 20.51 -4.08
N LEU A 288 -16.16 19.64 -3.29
CA LEU A 288 -14.84 19.92 -2.72
C LEU A 288 -13.76 20.14 -3.79
N ASN A 289 -13.85 19.42 -4.91
CA ASN A 289 -12.94 19.63 -6.05
C ASN A 289 -13.18 20.98 -6.74
N VAL A 290 -14.44 21.38 -6.91
CA VAL A 290 -14.79 22.70 -7.48
C VAL A 290 -14.25 23.82 -6.59
N LEU A 291 -14.41 23.71 -5.27
CA LEU A 291 -13.84 24.68 -4.32
C LEU A 291 -12.31 24.73 -4.44
N GLY A 292 -11.64 23.57 -4.50
CA GLY A 292 -10.19 23.52 -4.70
C GLY A 292 -9.74 24.19 -6.01
N MET A 293 -10.47 23.98 -7.10
CA MET A 293 -10.20 24.63 -8.38
C MET A 293 -10.43 26.14 -8.34
N GLN A 294 -11.43 26.61 -7.61
CA GLN A 294 -11.66 28.05 -7.38
C GLN A 294 -10.50 28.67 -6.59
N THR A 295 -10.02 28.00 -5.54
CA THR A 295 -8.83 28.43 -4.79
C THR A 295 -7.59 28.51 -5.68
N ILE A 296 -7.36 27.50 -6.53
CA ILE A 296 -6.24 27.49 -7.48
C ILE A 296 -6.37 28.64 -8.49
N ALA A 297 -7.58 28.90 -9.00
CA ALA A 297 -7.80 30.00 -9.94
C ALA A 297 -7.54 31.37 -9.31
N ALA A 298 -7.88 31.54 -8.03
CA ALA A 298 -7.61 32.78 -7.29
C ALA A 298 -6.12 32.93 -6.91
N ASN A 299 -5.44 31.83 -6.58
CA ASN A 299 -4.05 31.82 -6.09
C ASN A 299 -3.18 30.80 -6.86
N PRO A 300 -2.94 30.99 -8.17
CA PRO A 300 -2.38 29.94 -9.04
C PRO A 300 -0.92 29.60 -8.74
N ILE A 301 -0.14 30.53 -8.22
CA ILE A 301 1.30 30.32 -7.99
C ILE A 301 1.54 29.71 -6.60
N TRP A 302 1.04 30.37 -5.56
CA TRP A 302 1.34 30.02 -4.17
C TRP A 302 0.33 29.08 -3.53
N GLY A 303 -0.86 28.91 -4.13
CA GLY A 303 -1.98 28.30 -3.45
C GLY A 303 -2.53 29.20 -2.35
N ASP A 304 -3.47 28.67 -1.57
CA ASP A 304 -4.03 29.29 -0.37
C ASP A 304 -4.10 28.22 0.71
N TYR A 305 -3.01 28.12 1.47
CA TYR A 305 -2.81 27.03 2.43
C TYR A 305 -3.93 26.98 3.45
N GLY A 306 -4.61 25.84 3.52
CA GLY A 306 -5.68 25.64 4.49
C GLY A 306 -6.86 26.59 4.30
N SER A 307 -7.15 27.04 3.07
CA SER A 307 -8.31 27.90 2.71
C SER A 307 -9.68 27.25 2.98
N TYR A 308 -9.70 26.05 3.54
CA TYR A 308 -10.87 25.20 3.72
C TYR A 308 -11.04 24.82 5.19
N ALA A 309 -12.28 24.48 5.59
CA ALA A 309 -12.54 23.97 6.93
C ALA A 309 -11.88 22.59 7.15
N PRO A 310 -11.40 22.24 8.35
CA PRO A 310 -10.79 20.94 8.61
C PRO A 310 -11.65 19.78 8.09
N GLY A 311 -11.07 18.95 7.20
CA GLY A 311 -11.78 17.83 6.56
C GLY A 311 -12.51 18.18 5.24
N HIS A 312 -12.53 19.45 4.83
CA HIS A 312 -13.14 19.93 3.58
C HIS A 312 -12.11 20.25 2.49
N TYR A 313 -11.05 19.44 2.36
CA TYR A 313 -10.06 19.57 1.31
C TYR A 313 -10.47 18.81 0.04
N ALA A 314 -9.87 19.17 -1.11
CA ALA A 314 -10.02 18.39 -2.33
C ALA A 314 -9.46 16.96 -2.13
N HIS A 315 -10.26 15.94 -2.41
CA HIS A 315 -9.87 14.54 -2.27
C HIS A 315 -9.14 14.02 -3.51
N ASN A 316 -8.11 14.72 -3.96
CA ASN A 316 -7.27 14.31 -5.09
C ASN A 316 -5.96 15.12 -5.10
N VAL A 317 -5.15 14.94 -6.14
CA VAL A 317 -3.83 15.55 -6.31
C VAL A 317 -3.85 17.08 -6.33
N PHE A 318 -4.96 17.72 -6.71
CA PHE A 318 -5.07 19.18 -6.71
C PHE A 318 -5.01 19.78 -5.32
N SER A 319 -5.24 18.96 -4.29
CA SER A 319 -5.07 19.36 -2.91
C SER A 319 -3.61 19.76 -2.60
N ALA A 320 -2.63 19.18 -3.30
CA ALA A 320 -1.24 19.62 -3.21
C ALA A 320 -1.03 21.02 -3.81
N TRP A 321 -1.77 21.37 -4.86
CA TRP A 321 -1.69 22.70 -5.47
C TRP A 321 -2.34 23.75 -4.56
N VAL A 322 -3.51 23.44 -3.99
CA VAL A 322 -4.19 24.31 -3.02
C VAL A 322 -3.24 24.70 -1.89
N ASP A 323 -2.54 23.74 -1.29
CA ASP A 323 -1.74 24.02 -0.09
C ASP A 323 -0.27 24.34 -0.33
N LEU A 324 0.32 23.79 -1.39
CA LEU A 324 1.76 23.94 -1.68
C LEU A 324 2.03 24.78 -2.92
N GLY A 325 0.99 25.32 -3.55
CA GLY A 325 1.11 26.02 -4.82
C GLY A 325 1.57 25.14 -5.97
N ILE A 326 1.82 25.79 -7.11
CA ILE A 326 2.19 25.11 -8.35
C ILE A 326 3.52 24.37 -8.22
N PHE A 327 4.47 24.92 -7.44
CA PHE A 327 5.78 24.32 -7.25
C PHE A 327 5.68 23.01 -6.45
N GLY A 328 5.00 23.02 -5.29
CA GLY A 328 4.83 21.81 -4.49
C GLY A 328 4.05 20.72 -5.22
N PHE A 329 3.03 21.12 -5.99
CA PHE A 329 2.27 20.21 -6.85
C PHE A 329 3.15 19.50 -7.87
N PHE A 330 3.92 20.24 -8.69
CA PHE A 330 4.79 19.62 -9.68
C PHE A 330 5.95 18.85 -9.06
N PHE A 331 6.46 19.29 -7.91
CA PHE A 331 7.50 18.56 -7.20
C PHE A 331 6.97 17.21 -6.71
N LEU A 332 5.79 17.17 -6.09
CA LEU A 332 5.14 15.92 -5.69
C LEU A 332 4.93 14.97 -6.88
N LEU A 333 4.42 15.50 -8.00
CA LEU A 333 4.25 14.70 -9.21
C LEU A 333 5.60 14.18 -9.75
N ALA A 334 6.63 15.01 -9.78
CA ALA A 334 7.95 14.62 -10.25
C ALA A 334 8.56 13.50 -9.41
N VAL A 335 8.47 13.58 -8.07
CA VAL A 335 9.03 12.54 -7.18
C VAL A 335 8.31 11.20 -7.33
N LEU A 336 7.04 11.17 -7.73
CA LEU A 336 6.28 9.93 -7.95
C LEU A 336 6.38 9.42 -9.39
N ILE A 337 6.12 10.27 -10.38
CA ILE A 337 6.00 9.89 -11.80
C ILE A 337 7.36 9.50 -12.39
N ILE A 338 8.45 10.22 -12.09
CA ILE A 338 9.76 9.93 -12.69
C ILE A 338 10.25 8.52 -12.31
N PRO A 339 10.24 8.09 -11.02
CA PRO A 339 10.48 6.70 -10.66
C PRO A 339 9.56 5.70 -11.37
N THR A 340 8.26 6.04 -11.48
CA THR A 340 7.26 5.19 -12.14
C THR A 340 7.64 4.90 -13.58
N ILE A 341 7.97 5.93 -14.36
CA ILE A 341 8.41 5.81 -15.75
C ILE A 341 9.64 4.90 -15.82
N GLY A 342 10.59 5.07 -14.91
CA GLY A 342 11.76 4.21 -14.79
C GLY A 342 11.42 2.73 -14.54
N LEU A 343 10.44 2.45 -13.67
CA LEU A 343 9.97 1.09 -13.37
C LEU A 343 9.25 0.45 -14.56
N VAL A 344 8.41 1.20 -15.27
CA VAL A 344 7.70 0.73 -16.47
C VAL A 344 8.71 0.39 -17.57
N LEU A 345 9.54 1.35 -17.95
CA LEU A 345 10.45 1.22 -19.11
C LEU A 345 11.54 0.17 -18.87
N LYS A 346 12.07 0.07 -17.65
CA LYS A 346 13.25 -0.76 -17.35
C LYS A 346 12.94 -2.01 -16.53
N GLY A 347 11.76 -2.15 -15.96
CA GLY A 347 11.45 -3.25 -15.04
C GLY A 347 10.32 -4.14 -15.53
N TYR A 348 9.17 -3.54 -15.87
CA TYR A 348 7.93 -4.29 -16.09
C TYR A 348 7.99 -5.27 -17.26
N PHE A 349 8.74 -4.93 -18.31
CA PHE A 349 8.89 -5.76 -19.50
C PHE A 349 10.07 -6.75 -19.43
N GLN A 350 10.86 -6.73 -18.36
CA GLN A 350 11.95 -7.69 -18.18
C GLN A 350 11.40 -9.08 -17.79
N HIS A 351 12.09 -10.14 -18.22
CA HIS A 351 11.69 -11.53 -17.94
C HIS A 351 11.93 -11.96 -16.49
N GLN A 352 12.79 -11.26 -15.74
CA GLN A 352 13.09 -11.63 -14.36
C GLN A 352 11.98 -11.15 -13.41
N THR A 353 11.30 -12.12 -12.80
CA THR A 353 10.26 -11.84 -11.80
C THR A 353 10.90 -11.55 -10.44
N SER A 354 10.67 -10.35 -9.89
CA SER A 354 11.15 -9.95 -8.57
C SER A 354 9.97 -9.46 -7.72
N GLY A 355 9.82 -10.03 -6.52
CA GLY A 355 8.77 -9.59 -5.57
C GLY A 355 8.98 -8.14 -5.12
N ASP A 356 10.23 -7.72 -4.91
CA ASP A 356 10.56 -6.33 -4.56
C ASP A 356 10.20 -5.35 -5.68
N PHE A 357 10.44 -5.72 -6.95
CA PHE A 357 9.98 -4.91 -8.09
C PHE A 357 8.46 -4.79 -8.09
N LEU A 358 7.75 -5.90 -7.93
CA LEU A 358 6.31 -5.92 -7.98
C LEU A 358 5.69 -5.16 -6.79
N LEU A 359 6.31 -5.21 -5.61
CA LEU A 359 5.93 -4.41 -4.45
C LEU A 359 6.03 -2.92 -4.75
N VAL A 360 7.20 -2.43 -5.17
CA VAL A 360 7.35 -1.00 -5.48
C VAL A 360 6.42 -0.59 -6.62
N PHE A 361 6.31 -1.39 -7.67
CA PHE A 361 5.48 -1.05 -8.82
C PHE A 361 4.00 -1.00 -8.45
N GLY A 362 3.51 -1.98 -7.68
CA GLY A 362 2.15 -2.01 -7.15
C GLY A 362 1.83 -0.85 -6.21
N LEU A 363 2.74 -0.53 -5.28
CA LEU A 363 2.62 0.64 -4.40
C LEU A 363 2.57 1.94 -5.18
N THR A 364 3.44 2.09 -6.17
CA THR A 364 3.50 3.30 -7.00
C THR A 364 2.22 3.49 -7.79
N CYS A 365 1.76 2.44 -8.48
CA CYS A 365 0.54 2.48 -9.27
C CYS A 365 -0.69 2.78 -8.40
N SER A 366 -0.79 2.14 -7.23
CA SER A 366 -1.90 2.37 -6.31
C SER A 366 -1.84 3.76 -5.67
N THR A 367 -0.65 4.25 -5.30
CA THR A 367 -0.48 5.59 -4.73
C THR A 367 -0.87 6.66 -5.74
N LEU A 368 -0.44 6.55 -6.99
CA LEU A 368 -0.85 7.47 -8.06
C LEU A 368 -2.36 7.39 -8.28
N LEU A 369 -2.93 6.19 -8.40
CA LEU A 369 -4.37 6.01 -8.57
C LEU A 369 -5.15 6.69 -7.43
N LEU A 370 -4.80 6.40 -6.18
CA LEU A 370 -5.45 6.96 -5.00
C LEU A 370 -5.28 8.47 -4.95
N LEU A 371 -4.08 8.99 -5.19
CA LEU A 371 -3.80 10.42 -5.19
C LEU A 371 -4.58 11.16 -6.28
N PHE A 372 -4.68 10.62 -7.49
CA PHE A 372 -5.45 11.26 -8.56
C PHE A 372 -6.97 11.23 -8.33
N THR A 373 -7.48 10.29 -7.54
CA THR A 373 -8.93 10.02 -7.50
C THR A 373 -9.61 10.34 -6.16
N SER A 374 -8.93 10.13 -5.03
CA SER A 374 -9.63 10.03 -3.74
C SER A 374 -8.81 10.42 -2.51
N HIS A 375 -7.49 10.38 -2.59
CA HIS A 375 -6.61 10.60 -1.44
C HIS A 375 -5.98 11.99 -1.49
N TYR A 376 -5.72 12.49 -0.30
CA TYR A 376 -5.07 13.77 -0.05
C TYR A 376 -3.56 13.67 -0.24
N PHE A 377 -2.88 14.77 -0.60
CA PHE A 377 -1.44 14.76 -0.86
C PHE A 377 -0.56 14.38 0.34
N THR A 378 -1.08 14.41 1.56
CA THR A 378 -0.33 13.96 2.76
C THR A 378 -0.50 12.47 3.02
N ASP A 379 -0.91 11.68 2.03
CA ASP A 379 -1.09 10.25 2.17
C ASP A 379 0.25 9.55 2.46
N MET A 380 0.26 8.71 3.50
CA MET A 380 1.43 7.96 3.95
C MET A 380 1.99 6.98 2.90
N MET A 381 1.18 6.58 1.91
CA MET A 381 1.58 5.70 0.80
C MET A 381 2.64 6.34 -0.10
N ILE A 382 2.74 7.67 -0.13
CA ILE A 382 3.84 8.39 -0.79
C ILE A 382 5.18 7.99 -0.16
N GLY A 383 5.24 8.01 1.17
CA GLY A 383 6.41 7.55 1.93
C GLY A 383 6.73 6.09 1.66
N ALA A 384 5.73 5.20 1.77
CA ALA A 384 5.90 3.76 1.51
C ALA A 384 6.45 3.49 0.08
N THR A 385 5.88 4.17 -0.93
CA THR A 385 6.29 4.06 -2.33
C THR A 385 7.74 4.45 -2.53
N LEU A 386 8.13 5.63 -2.03
CA LEU A 386 9.49 6.15 -2.21
C LEU A 386 10.53 5.35 -1.42
N GLY A 387 10.17 4.86 -0.23
CA GLY A 387 11.00 3.96 0.58
C GLY A 387 11.24 2.62 -0.12
N ALA A 388 10.18 2.00 -0.64
CA ALA A 388 10.25 0.75 -1.40
C ALA A 388 11.06 0.92 -2.70
N TYR A 389 10.85 2.03 -3.42
CA TYR A 389 11.61 2.34 -4.64
C TYR A 389 13.09 2.49 -4.34
N SER A 390 13.42 3.24 -3.29
CA SER A 390 14.79 3.39 -2.88
C SER A 390 15.43 2.04 -2.54
N LYS A 391 14.74 1.18 -1.75
CA LYS A 391 15.20 -0.19 -1.41
C LYS A 391 15.49 -1.00 -2.68
N TYR A 392 14.53 -1.04 -3.59
CA TYR A 392 14.66 -1.75 -4.85
C TYR A 392 15.87 -1.27 -5.69
N ARG A 393 16.08 0.05 -5.78
CA ARG A 393 17.22 0.63 -6.52
C ARG A 393 18.56 0.30 -5.88
N LEU A 394 18.63 0.27 -4.55
CA LEU A 394 19.82 -0.15 -3.82
C LEU A 394 20.14 -1.62 -4.13
N GLY A 395 19.15 -2.51 -4.04
CA GLY A 395 19.32 -3.94 -4.34
C GLY A 395 19.89 -4.20 -5.73
N ARG A 396 19.41 -3.49 -6.76
CA ARG A 396 19.94 -3.62 -8.13
C ARG A 396 21.39 -3.15 -8.30
N LYS A 397 21.86 -2.17 -7.52
CA LYS A 397 23.24 -1.65 -7.67
C LYS A 397 24.28 -2.64 -7.14
N TYR A 398 23.98 -3.36 -6.07
CA TYR A 398 24.89 -4.33 -5.44
C TYR A 398 24.80 -5.73 -6.02
N VAL A 399 23.74 -5.99 -6.80
CA VAL A 399 23.50 -7.28 -7.40
C VAL A 399 23.17 -7.10 -8.89
N PRO A 400 24.10 -6.57 -9.73
CA PRO A 400 23.84 -6.39 -11.16
C PRO A 400 23.62 -7.72 -11.89
N ASP A 401 24.32 -8.77 -11.42
CA ASP A 401 24.44 -10.08 -12.08
C ASP A 401 24.09 -11.26 -11.15
N SER A 402 23.17 -11.10 -10.19
CA SER A 402 22.59 -12.33 -9.62
C SER A 402 21.93 -13.07 -10.77
N ALA A 403 22.52 -14.21 -11.11
CA ALA A 403 21.89 -15.20 -11.95
C ALA A 403 20.42 -15.32 -11.52
N PRO A 404 19.47 -15.38 -12.47
CA PRO A 404 18.08 -15.56 -12.11
C PRO A 404 18.04 -16.73 -11.14
N ASP A 405 17.44 -16.51 -9.97
CA ASP A 405 17.22 -17.58 -9.00
C ASP A 405 16.18 -18.53 -9.62
N PHE A 406 16.66 -19.32 -10.58
CA PHE A 406 16.11 -20.56 -11.06
C PHE A 406 16.34 -21.61 -9.98
N GLY A 407 16.02 -21.27 -8.72
CA GLY A 407 15.71 -22.28 -7.74
C GLY A 407 14.84 -23.31 -8.47
N PRO A 408 15.27 -24.59 -8.46
CA PRO A 408 14.76 -25.58 -9.37
C PRO A 408 13.24 -25.51 -9.38
N PRO A 409 12.58 -25.56 -10.55
CA PRO A 409 11.12 -25.66 -10.59
C PRO A 409 10.72 -26.70 -9.55
N PRO A 410 9.72 -26.42 -8.69
CA PRO A 410 9.34 -27.33 -7.61
C PRO A 410 9.33 -28.72 -8.20
N LEU A 411 10.20 -29.61 -7.70
CA LEU A 411 10.44 -30.94 -8.26
C LEU A 411 9.08 -31.46 -8.70
N ARG A 412 8.82 -31.40 -10.01
CA ARG A 412 7.77 -32.21 -10.60
C ARG A 412 8.34 -33.58 -10.32
N HIS A 413 7.80 -34.25 -9.30
CA HIS A 413 8.09 -35.64 -9.06
C HIS A 413 8.05 -36.28 -10.44
N PRO A 414 9.20 -36.74 -10.99
CA PRO A 414 9.13 -37.57 -12.17
C PRO A 414 8.27 -38.74 -11.75
N ASP A 415 7.26 -38.98 -12.58
CA ASP A 415 6.25 -39.98 -12.36
C ASP A 415 6.81 -41.22 -11.66
N PHE A 416 6.08 -41.58 -10.62
CA PHE A 416 5.98 -42.90 -9.99
C PHE A 416 5.71 -43.98 -11.06
N ARG A 417 6.69 -44.25 -11.93
CA ARG A 417 6.65 -45.33 -12.95
C ARG A 417 8.04 -45.91 -13.21
N GLN A 418 8.78 -46.25 -12.16
CA GLN A 418 9.86 -47.25 -12.25
C GLN A 418 9.92 -48.10 -10.97
N THR A 419 8.81 -48.75 -10.65
CA THR A 419 8.79 -49.97 -9.85
C THR A 419 7.86 -50.98 -10.52
N VAL A 420 8.28 -51.48 -11.68
CA VAL A 420 7.84 -52.79 -12.15
C VAL A 420 9.08 -53.67 -12.12
N SER A 421 9.13 -54.54 -11.12
CA SER A 421 10.08 -55.65 -11.06
C SER A 421 9.90 -56.51 -12.31
N GLN A 422 10.98 -56.73 -13.06
CA GLN A 422 10.99 -57.80 -14.06
C GLN A 422 10.89 -59.16 -13.35
N PRO A 423 9.95 -60.04 -13.73
CA PRO A 423 9.96 -61.42 -13.28
C PRO A 423 11.01 -62.19 -14.10
N GLY A 424 12.04 -62.74 -13.46
CA GLY A 424 12.88 -63.78 -14.09
C GLY A 424 14.41 -63.70 -13.97
N GLY A 425 14.99 -63.09 -12.93
CA GLY A 425 16.44 -63.18 -12.68
C GLY A 425 16.81 -64.39 -11.80
N PRO A 426 17.75 -65.27 -12.20
CA PRO A 426 18.11 -66.47 -11.44
C PRO A 426 18.89 -66.11 -10.17
N ARG A 427 18.59 -66.84 -9.09
CA ARG A 427 19.34 -66.79 -7.83
C ARG A 427 20.68 -67.52 -8.01
N SER A 428 21.78 -66.80 -7.76
CA SER A 428 23.08 -67.34 -7.39
C SER A 428 23.64 -66.53 -6.24
#